data_AF-A0A1M5UM90-F1
#
_entry.id   AF-A0A1M5UM90-F1
#
_cell.length_a   1.000
_cell.length_b   1.000
_cell.length_c   1.000
_cell.angle_alpha   90.00
_cell.angle_beta   90.00
_cell.angle_gamma   90.00
#
_symmetry.space_group_name_H-M   'P 1'
#
loop_
_entity.id
_entity.type
_entity.pdbx_description
1 polymer ?
#
loop_
_entity_poly.entity_id
_entity_poly.type
_entity_poly.pdbx_seq_one_letter_code
_entity_poly.pdbx_strand_id
1 'polypeptide(L)'
;MATYPYSQDAMLVNSIKSTTVVSIVSGMQVAVVTFTSPAGNLGSITLSPVQPTATNVEFKAGSQTLQIDIISFRAQFGFDSGQVTASGRATDQDGKNDTAFAKQIASWS
;
A
#
# COMPACT_ATOMS: atom_id res chain seq x y z
N MET A 1 2.90 -7.20 -20.68
CA MET A 1 1.68 -7.86 -20.18
C MET A 1 2.05 -8.44 -18.84
N ALA A 2 1.62 -7.77 -17.77
CA ALA A 2 1.88 -8.25 -16.43
C ALA A 2 1.27 -9.64 -16.20
N THR A 3 2.02 -10.50 -15.49
CA THR A 3 1.52 -11.80 -15.04
C THR A 3 0.87 -11.61 -13.68
N TYR A 4 -0.34 -12.16 -13.52
CA TYR A 4 -1.08 -12.11 -12.27
C TYR A 4 -1.01 -13.46 -11.53
N PRO A 5 -0.83 -13.46 -10.20
CA PRO A 5 -0.71 -12.29 -9.33
C PRO A 5 0.63 -11.56 -9.50
N TYR A 6 0.57 -10.23 -9.56
CA TYR A 6 1.74 -9.36 -9.49
C TYR A 6 2.04 -9.05 -8.02
N SER A 7 3.31 -8.99 -7.63
CA SER A 7 3.71 -8.64 -6.28
C SER A 7 4.90 -7.69 -6.30
N GLN A 8 4.83 -6.62 -5.51
CA GLN A 8 5.92 -5.68 -5.34
C GLN A 8 6.01 -5.17 -3.91
N ASP A 9 7.25 -5.10 -3.44
CA ASP A 9 7.60 -4.53 -2.16
C ASP A 9 8.15 -3.11 -2.31
N ALA A 10 7.82 -2.24 -1.37
CA ALA A 10 8.41 -0.91 -1.25
C ALA A 10 8.65 -0.53 0.21
N MET A 11 9.78 0.14 0.48
CA MET A 11 10.04 0.74 1.79
C MET A 11 9.39 2.12 1.86
N LEU A 12 8.57 2.35 2.87
CA LEU A 12 7.99 3.65 3.17
C LEU A 12 9.01 4.48 3.96
N VAL A 13 8.83 4.57 5.27
CA VAL A 13 9.70 5.28 6.24
C VAL A 13 9.71 4.50 7.55
N ASN A 14 10.68 4.77 8.42
CA ASN A 14 10.74 4.20 9.78
C ASN A 14 10.60 2.67 9.82
N SER A 15 11.28 2.00 8.89
CA SER A 15 11.28 0.54 8.72
C SER A 15 9.92 -0.08 8.40
N ILE A 16 8.95 0.72 7.95
CA ILE A 16 7.68 0.22 7.44
C ILE A 16 7.85 -0.17 5.97
N LYS A 17 7.45 -1.41 5.67
CA LYS A 17 7.42 -2.00 4.35
C LYS A 17 5.97 -2.18 3.90
N SER A 18 5.68 -1.77 2.67
CA SER A 18 4.43 -2.12 1.99
C SER A 18 4.67 -3.26 1.01
N THR A 19 3.86 -4.30 1.07
CA THR A 19 3.79 -5.37 0.08
C THR A 19 2.48 -5.25 -0.67
N THR A 20 2.53 -4.96 -1.96
CA THR A 20 1.36 -4.84 -2.83
C THR A 20 1.23 -6.10 -3.66
N VAL A 21 0.11 -6.79 -3.54
CA VAL A 21 -0.26 -7.93 -4.39
C VAL A 21 -1.45 -7.54 -5.25
N VAL A 22 -1.32 -7.65 -6.56
CA VAL A 22 -2.40 -7.39 -7.52
C VAL A 22 -2.84 -8.71 -8.15
N SER A 23 -4.13 -9.00 -8.10
CA SER A 23 -4.73 -10.22 -8.64
C SER A 23 -5.93 -9.89 -9.51
N ILE A 24 -6.30 -10.78 -10.44
CA ILE A 24 -7.56 -10.68 -11.17
C ILE A 24 -8.65 -11.42 -10.37
N VAL A 25 -9.66 -10.69 -9.90
CA VAL A 25 -10.81 -11.23 -9.17
C VAL A 25 -12.06 -10.82 -9.92
N SER A 26 -12.86 -11.80 -10.35
CA SER A 26 -14.10 -11.57 -11.10
C SER A 26 -13.94 -10.64 -12.31
N GLY A 27 -12.81 -10.77 -13.03
CA GLY A 27 -12.51 -9.95 -14.20
C GLY A 27 -12.07 -8.52 -13.89
N MET A 28 -11.68 -8.19 -12.66
CA MET A 28 -11.12 -6.89 -12.27
C MET A 28 -9.78 -7.07 -11.56
N GLN A 29 -8.86 -6.11 -11.73
CA GLN A 29 -7.66 -6.05 -10.88
C GLN A 29 -8.05 -5.63 -9.46
N VAL A 30 -7.55 -6.36 -8.48
CA VAL A 30 -7.69 -6.06 -7.05
C VAL A 30 -6.29 -6.02 -6.46
N ALA A 31 -5.94 -4.88 -5.86
CA ALA A 31 -4.68 -4.68 -5.16
C ALA A 31 -4.89 -4.82 -3.65
N VAL A 32 -4.14 -5.71 -3.01
CA VAL A 32 -4.05 -5.82 -1.55
C VAL A 32 -2.70 -5.30 -1.13
N VAL A 33 -2.69 -4.22 -0.35
CA VAL A 33 -1.48 -3.59 0.18
C VAL A 33 -1.38 -3.92 1.66
N THR A 34 -0.38 -4.70 2.04
CA THR A 34 -0.10 -5.07 3.43
C THR A 34 1.06 -4.24 3.96
N PHE A 35 0.90 -3.64 5.13
CA PHE A 35 1.93 -2.86 5.79
C PHE A 35 2.52 -3.65 6.95
N THR A 36 3.84 -3.78 6.95
CA THR A 36 4.58 -4.52 7.98
C THR A 36 5.71 -3.67 8.51
N SER A 37 6.07 -3.89 9.75
CA SER A 37 7.26 -3.33 10.38
C SER A 37 7.92 -4.38 11.28
N PRO A 38 9.09 -4.12 11.86
CA PRO A 38 9.70 -5.03 12.82
C PRO A 38 8.83 -5.27 14.08
N ALA A 39 7.88 -4.38 14.38
CA ALA A 39 6.91 -4.57 15.45
C ALA A 39 5.75 -5.51 15.08
N GLY A 40 5.60 -5.87 13.80
CA GLY A 40 4.60 -6.81 13.31
C GLY A 40 3.81 -6.30 12.10
N ASN A 41 2.66 -6.92 11.86
CA ASN A 41 1.72 -6.48 10.83
C ASN A 41 0.93 -5.27 11.34
N LEU A 42 0.96 -4.17 10.59
CA LEU A 42 0.21 -2.94 10.89
C LEU A 42 -1.23 -3.04 10.39
N GLY A 43 -1.44 -3.70 9.25
CA GLY A 43 -2.74 -3.84 8.61
C GLY A 43 -2.65 -3.93 7.09
N SER A 44 -3.81 -3.94 6.44
CA SER A 44 -3.88 -4.01 4.98
C SER A 44 -5.00 -3.16 4.42
N ILE A 45 -4.81 -2.65 3.20
CA ILE A 45 -5.83 -1.94 2.42
C ILE A 45 -6.08 -2.71 1.13
N THR A 46 -7.35 -2.94 0.81
CA THR A 46 -7.78 -3.49 -0.48
C THR A 46 -8.29 -2.37 -1.37
N LEU A 47 -7.79 -2.32 -2.60
CA LEU A 47 -8.14 -1.34 -3.63
C LEU A 47 -8.58 -2.05 -4.90
N SER A 48 -9.48 -1.44 -5.64
CA SER A 48 -10.01 -1.98 -6.89
C SER A 48 -10.53 -0.84 -7.78
N PRO A 49 -10.87 -1.07 -9.06
CA PRO A 49 -11.47 -0.04 -9.90
C PRO A 49 -12.76 0.58 -9.32
N VAL A 50 -13.52 -0.19 -8.53
CA VAL A 50 -14.76 0.30 -7.87
C VAL A 50 -14.46 1.09 -6.60
N GLN A 51 -13.32 0.85 -5.96
CA GLN A 51 -12.82 1.58 -4.80
C GLN A 51 -11.33 1.85 -4.99
N PRO A 52 -10.97 2.83 -5.84
CA PRO A 52 -9.59 3.04 -6.26
C PRO A 52 -8.78 3.77 -5.18
N THR A 53 -9.44 4.36 -4.19
CA THR A 53 -8.78 5.15 -3.16
C THR A 53 -9.28 4.80 -1.77
N ALA A 54 -8.37 4.88 -0.80
CA ALA A 54 -8.71 4.96 0.62
C ALA A 54 -8.00 6.18 1.22
N THR A 55 -8.66 6.86 2.15
CA THR A 55 -8.18 8.11 2.73
C THR A 55 -8.33 8.09 4.24
N ASN A 56 -7.42 8.76 4.94
CA ASN A 56 -7.44 8.92 6.39
C ASN A 56 -7.56 7.58 7.15
N VAL A 57 -6.70 6.63 6.82
CA VAL A 57 -6.66 5.30 7.45
C VAL A 57 -5.49 5.24 8.42
N GLU A 58 -5.76 4.90 9.67
CA GLU A 58 -4.74 4.74 10.71
C GLU A 58 -4.51 3.26 11.03
N PHE A 59 -3.25 2.86 11.12
CA PHE A 59 -2.81 1.54 11.57
C PHE A 59 -1.85 1.66 12.74
N LYS A 60 -1.87 0.66 13.63
CA LYS A 60 -1.00 0.60 14.81
C LYS A 60 -0.49 -0.81 15.06
N ALA A 61 0.79 -0.91 15.41
CA ALA A 61 1.42 -2.14 15.88
C ALA A 61 2.36 -1.78 17.05
N GLY A 62 2.00 -2.20 18.26
CA GLY A 62 2.66 -1.71 19.47
C GLY A 62 2.51 -0.18 19.60
N SER A 63 3.64 0.51 19.79
CA SER A 63 3.70 1.98 19.83
C SER A 63 3.82 2.64 18.45
N GLN A 64 4.15 1.87 17.41
CA GLN A 64 4.32 2.39 16.06
C GLN A 64 2.97 2.68 15.40
N THR A 65 2.87 3.84 14.80
CA THR A 65 1.68 4.33 14.09
C THR A 65 2.00 4.57 12.62
N LEU A 66 1.07 4.19 11.76
CA LEU A 66 1.08 4.48 10.33
C LEU A 66 -0.23 5.16 9.98
N GLN A 67 -0.15 6.41 9.56
CA GLN A 67 -1.27 7.18 9.05
C GLN A 67 -1.17 7.25 7.53
N ILE A 68 -2.16 6.72 6.83
CA ILE A 68 -2.34 6.87 5.39
C ILE A 68 -3.31 8.01 5.14
N ASP A 69 -2.80 9.13 4.65
CA ASP A 69 -3.64 10.26 4.27
C ASP A 69 -4.42 9.93 3.00
N ILE A 70 -3.73 9.35 2.01
CA ILE A 70 -4.33 8.81 0.80
C ILE A 70 -3.49 7.68 0.23
N ILE A 71 -4.18 6.63 -0.22
CA ILE A 71 -3.62 5.60 -1.09
C ILE A 71 -4.51 5.50 -2.33
N SER A 72 -3.89 5.34 -3.50
CA SER A 72 -4.58 5.35 -4.78
C SER A 72 -4.10 4.22 -5.67
N PHE A 73 -5.05 3.57 -6.31
CA PHE A 73 -4.89 2.49 -7.27
C PHE A 73 -5.32 2.97 -8.64
N ARG A 74 -4.46 2.80 -9.64
CA ARG A 74 -4.76 3.13 -11.03
C ARG A 74 -4.44 1.92 -11.90
N ALA A 75 -5.49 1.32 -12.45
CA ALA A 75 -5.41 0.28 -13.48
C ALA A 75 -5.54 0.91 -14.86
N GLN A 76 -4.76 0.44 -15.84
CA GLN A 76 -5.04 0.72 -17.25
C GLN A 76 -6.08 -0.26 -17.80
N PHE A 77 -6.88 0.23 -18.76
CA PHE A 77 -7.80 -0.61 -19.52
C PHE A 77 -7.02 -1.73 -20.25
N GLY A 78 -7.47 -2.98 -20.12
CA GLY A 78 -6.78 -4.15 -20.69
C GLY A 78 -5.93 -4.95 -19.71
N PHE A 79 -5.83 -4.51 -18.44
CA PHE A 79 -5.10 -5.19 -17.37
C PHE A 79 -3.62 -5.44 -17.66
N ASP A 80 -3.01 -4.58 -18.48
CA ASP A 80 -1.62 -4.70 -18.91
C ASP A 80 -0.69 -3.93 -17.97
N SER A 81 -1.11 -2.74 -17.53
CA SER A 81 -0.32 -1.86 -16.67
C SER A 81 -1.14 -1.26 -15.53
N GLY A 82 -0.43 -0.70 -14.56
CA GLY A 82 -1.04 0.04 -13.46
C GLY A 82 -0.05 0.40 -12.38
N GLN A 83 -0.54 1.11 -11.37
CA GLN A 83 0.27 1.59 -10.25
C GLN A 83 -0.53 1.74 -8.96
N VAL A 84 0.19 1.71 -7.84
CA VAL A 84 -0.32 2.07 -6.52
C VAL A 84 0.60 3.12 -5.90
N THR A 85 0.01 4.21 -5.42
CA THR A 85 0.72 5.29 -4.73
C THR A 85 0.14 5.47 -3.33
N ALA A 86 1.00 5.69 -2.34
CA ALA A 86 0.60 5.95 -0.96
C ALA A 86 1.30 7.20 -0.44
N SER A 87 0.57 8.04 0.26
CA SER A 87 1.11 9.15 1.03
C SER A 87 0.51 9.19 2.41
N GLY A 88 1.31 9.64 3.35
CA GLY A 88 0.95 9.63 4.75
C GLY A 88 2.14 9.95 5.62
N ARG A 89 2.10 9.48 6.84
CA ARG A 89 3.15 9.66 7.84
C ARG A 89 3.21 8.47 8.77
N ALA A 90 4.38 8.24 9.34
CA ALA A 90 4.55 7.15 10.29
C ALA A 90 5.60 7.47 11.34
N THR A 91 5.41 6.90 12.52
CA THR A 91 6.37 6.95 13.62
C THR A 91 7.36 5.78 13.55
N ASP A 92 8.43 5.85 14.35
CA ASP A 92 9.32 4.74 14.63
C ASP A 92 8.69 3.71 15.59
N GLN A 93 9.45 2.69 15.96
CA GLN A 93 8.99 1.59 16.83
C GLN A 93 8.62 2.06 18.24
N ASP A 94 9.15 3.20 18.68
CA ASP A 94 8.87 3.80 19.98
C ASP A 94 7.67 4.77 19.94
N GLY A 95 7.01 4.91 18.78
CA GLY A 95 5.92 5.85 18.56
C GLY A 95 6.40 7.31 18.44
N LYS A 96 7.67 7.52 18.11
CA LYS A 96 8.32 8.84 17.98
C LYS A 96 8.71 9.11 16.52
N ASN A 97 9.35 10.25 16.28
CA ASN A 97 9.94 10.60 14.98
C ASN A 97 8.96 10.50 13.81
N ASP A 98 7.80 11.17 13.96
CA ASP A 98 6.77 11.24 12.91
C ASP A 98 7.38 11.79 11.61
N THR A 99 7.38 10.94 10.58
CA THR A 99 8.01 11.23 9.29
C THR A 99 7.01 11.03 8.18
N ALA A 100 6.83 12.07 7.36
CA ALA A 100 5.95 12.01 6.19
C ALA A 100 6.58 11.22 5.03
N PHE A 101 5.74 10.62 4.20
CA PHE A 101 6.13 9.95 2.97
C PHE A 101 5.09 10.17 1.87
N ALA A 102 5.56 10.15 0.63
CA ALA A 102 4.73 10.08 -0.57
C ALA A 102 5.48 9.25 -1.60
N LYS A 103 5.00 8.04 -1.90
CA LYS A 103 5.72 7.08 -2.74
C LYS A 103 4.79 6.32 -3.69
N GLN A 104 5.33 5.98 -4.85
CA GLN A 104 4.81 4.88 -5.65
C GLN A 104 5.29 3.57 -5.02
N ILE A 105 4.33 2.77 -4.54
CA ILE A 105 4.60 1.52 -3.82
C ILE A 105 4.50 0.30 -4.72
N ALA A 106 3.82 0.44 -5.86
CA ALA A 106 3.78 -0.58 -6.90
C ALA A 106 3.58 0.01 -8.30
N SER A 107 4.14 -0.64 -9.32
CA SER A 107 3.89 -0.37 -10.73
C SER A 107 4.21 -1.58 -11.59
N TRP A 108 3.36 -1.90 -12.57
CA TRP A 108 3.55 -3.02 -13.49
C TRP A 108 3.21 -2.64 -14.93
N SER A 109 3.71 -3.41 -15.90
CA SER A 109 3.49 -3.29 -17.36
C SER A 109 3.68 -4.63 -18.08
#